data_AF-A0A9D9L6M7-F1
#
_entry.id   AF-A0A9D9L6M7-F1
#
_cell.length_a   1.000
_cell.length_b   1.000
_cell.length_c   1.000
_cell.angle_alpha   90.00
_cell.angle_beta   90.00
_cell.angle_gamma   90.00
#
_symmetry.space_group_name_H-M   'P 1'
#
loop_
_entity.id
_entity.type
_entity.pdbx_description
1 polymer ?
#
loop_
_entity_poly.entity_id
_entity_poly.type
_entity_poly.pdbx_seq_one_letter_code
_entity_poly.pdbx_strand_id
1 'polypeptide(L)'
;MKNTKIQVIAAVMLAFMMTSCSEREDVTSISTKEESVGTASSSSQTDGSSSIAETVTTLTEISSSEADIPADETSSASDSSEDDKSDFFTQRDEAPSILSSFEDIGLYDIDGNGIYYSFTYNGDEFSAVYTPDHWTITDSYLIDNKQDMEYICQALINEHPIHGSDMESYRTPEDMAYEWVQHNTAYKVLDDSNPWKQNAKDVDLDPYDQGKSVYEIYKDRTSEYQDVTE
;
A
#
# COMPACT_ATOMS: atom_id res chain seq x y z
N MET A 1 2.75 17.89 -45.88
CA MET A 1 2.21 17.90 -44.50
C MET A 1 3.33 18.37 -43.59
N LYS A 2 3.04 19.42 -42.81
CA LYS A 2 3.97 20.09 -41.90
C LYS A 2 4.04 19.28 -40.61
N ASN A 3 5.21 18.77 -40.22
CA ASN A 3 5.44 18.36 -38.84
C ASN A 3 6.67 19.08 -38.30
N THR A 4 6.39 19.82 -37.23
CA THR A 4 7.19 20.88 -36.64
C THR A 4 8.24 20.29 -35.71
N LYS A 5 9.42 20.91 -35.72
CA LYS A 5 10.56 20.62 -34.85
C LYS A 5 10.19 20.90 -33.39
N ILE A 6 10.53 19.99 -32.48
CA ILE A 6 10.63 20.27 -31.04
C ILE A 6 12.09 20.03 -30.65
N GLN A 7 12.81 21.13 -30.44
CA GLN A 7 14.09 21.19 -29.74
C GLN A 7 13.90 22.11 -28.53
N VAL A 8 14.07 21.60 -27.32
CA VAL A 8 14.41 22.35 -26.10
C VAL A 8 15.32 21.40 -25.31
N ILE A 9 16.63 21.38 -25.58
CA ILE A 9 17.69 22.13 -24.86
C ILE A 9 17.66 21.86 -23.35
N ALA A 10 18.52 20.93 -22.93
CA ALA A 10 19.07 20.82 -21.60
C ALA A 10 20.03 21.99 -21.31
N ALA A 11 19.94 22.59 -20.12
CA ALA A 11 21.00 23.38 -19.48
C ALA A 11 20.63 23.58 -17.99
N VAL A 12 21.32 22.89 -17.06
CA VAL A 12 22.45 23.39 -16.26
C VAL A 12 22.04 24.44 -15.21
N MET A 13 22.19 24.10 -13.93
CA MET A 13 22.88 24.93 -12.94
C MET A 13 23.25 24.11 -11.70
N LEU A 14 24.43 23.49 -11.80
CA LEU A 14 25.27 23.10 -10.67
C LEU A 14 25.93 24.36 -10.12
N ALA A 15 25.59 24.79 -8.91
CA ALA A 15 26.29 25.86 -8.19
C ALA A 15 26.63 25.37 -6.77
N PHE A 16 27.79 24.74 -6.66
CA PHE A 16 28.55 24.61 -5.43
C PHE A 16 29.32 25.92 -5.25
N MET A 17 29.16 26.67 -4.15
CA MET A 17 30.22 27.51 -3.55
C MET A 17 29.92 27.83 -2.07
N MET A 18 30.61 27.09 -1.19
CA MET A 18 31.35 27.55 -0.02
C MET A 18 31.09 28.98 0.51
N THR A 19 30.61 29.09 1.75
CA THR A 19 30.90 30.18 2.69
C THR A 19 30.84 29.57 4.10
N SER A 20 31.99 29.21 4.68
CA SER A 20 32.78 30.00 5.63
C SER A 20 32.11 30.21 6.99
N CYS A 21 32.79 29.69 8.02
CA CYS A 21 32.49 29.79 9.45
C CYS A 21 32.27 31.24 9.93
N SER A 22 31.41 31.45 10.94
CA SER A 22 31.84 32.10 12.18
C SER A 22 30.80 32.00 13.32
N GLU A 23 31.39 31.89 14.51
CA GLU A 23 30.95 31.87 15.91
C GLU A 23 29.70 32.63 16.44
N ARG A 24 29.34 32.16 17.64
CA ARG A 24 28.37 32.58 18.67
C ARG A 24 28.37 34.06 19.08
N GLU A 25 27.21 34.56 19.53
CA GLU A 25 26.86 35.12 20.87
C GLU A 25 25.42 35.71 20.77
N ASP A 26 24.43 35.21 21.50
CA ASP A 26 23.99 35.53 22.87
C ASP A 26 22.98 36.70 22.98
N VAL A 27 21.89 36.42 23.73
CA VAL A 27 20.90 37.31 24.38
C VAL A 27 20.17 38.41 23.57
N THR A 28 18.82 38.41 23.60
CA THR A 28 17.99 39.49 24.22
C THR A 28 16.51 39.32 23.88
N SER A 29 15.71 39.15 24.95
CA SER A 29 14.26 39.20 24.99
C SER A 29 13.72 40.60 24.69
N ILE A 30 12.70 40.74 23.83
CA ILE A 30 11.81 41.90 23.86
C ILE A 30 10.35 41.45 23.67
N SER A 31 9.60 41.66 24.74
CA SER A 31 8.14 41.72 24.85
C SER A 31 7.66 43.10 24.39
N THR A 32 6.65 43.19 23.51
CA THR A 32 5.67 44.32 23.44
C THR A 32 4.53 43.88 22.49
N LYS A 33 3.34 43.55 22.99
CA LYS A 33 2.19 44.37 23.45
C LYS A 33 1.20 44.72 22.33
N GLU A 34 -0.05 44.39 22.63
CA GLU A 34 -1.31 44.62 21.93
C GLU A 34 -1.60 46.11 21.61
N GLU A 35 -2.33 46.35 20.52
CA GLU A 35 -3.45 47.31 20.44
C GLU A 35 -4.19 47.06 19.09
N SER A 36 -5.43 46.57 19.04
CA SER A 36 -6.76 47.16 19.31
C SER A 36 -7.41 47.91 18.12
N VAL A 37 -8.76 47.92 18.15
CA VAL A 37 -9.75 48.59 17.27
C VAL A 37 -10.10 47.78 16.00
N GLY A 38 -11.31 47.26 15.77
CA GLY A 38 -12.65 47.55 16.30
C GLY A 38 -13.55 48.08 15.17
N THR A 39 -14.70 47.45 14.89
CA THR A 39 -16.03 48.07 14.66
C THR A 39 -17.03 47.05 14.10
N ALA A 40 -18.23 47.11 14.67
CA ALA A 40 -19.37 46.21 14.59
C ALA A 40 -20.41 46.57 13.51
N SER A 41 -21.48 45.76 13.47
CA SER A 41 -22.82 45.92 12.84
C SER A 41 -23.00 45.06 11.59
N SER A 42 -24.11 44.35 11.34
CA SER A 42 -25.44 44.36 11.95
C SER A 42 -26.17 43.04 11.66
N SER A 43 -27.06 42.70 12.58
CA SER A 43 -28.08 41.64 12.56
C SER A 43 -29.09 41.72 11.39
N SER A 44 -29.66 40.56 11.03
CA SER A 44 -31.12 40.41 10.91
C SER A 44 -31.56 38.95 10.86
N GLN A 45 -32.39 38.58 11.82
CA GLN A 45 -33.27 37.41 11.84
C GLN A 45 -34.35 37.51 10.76
N THR A 46 -34.79 36.36 10.24
CA THR A 46 -36.20 36.14 9.85
C THR A 46 -36.56 34.67 10.05
N ASP A 47 -37.48 34.45 10.99
CA ASP A 47 -38.32 33.24 11.12
C ASP A 47 -39.24 33.08 9.90
N GLY A 48 -39.60 31.83 9.58
CA GLY A 48 -40.51 31.53 8.47
C GLY A 48 -40.97 30.07 8.39
N SER A 49 -41.77 29.65 9.37
CA SER A 49 -42.61 28.44 9.46
C SER A 49 -43.34 28.00 8.17
N SER A 50 -43.39 26.68 7.90
CA SER A 50 -44.57 25.88 7.47
C SER A 50 -44.09 24.50 6.97
N SER A 51 -44.28 23.39 7.69
CA SER A 51 -45.47 22.52 7.83
C SER A 51 -45.87 21.72 6.57
N ILE A 52 -46.27 20.46 6.80
CA ILE A 52 -46.90 19.41 5.97
C ILE A 52 -46.01 18.71 4.91
N ALA A 53 -46.01 17.38 4.70
CA ALA A 53 -46.92 16.30 5.08
C ALA A 53 -46.21 14.93 5.09
N GLU A 54 -46.79 14.00 5.85
CA GLU A 54 -46.58 12.55 5.79
C GLU A 54 -46.65 11.98 4.37
N THR A 55 -45.84 10.96 4.08
CA THR A 55 -46.31 9.85 3.24
C THR A 55 -45.67 8.53 3.69
N VAL A 56 -46.57 7.66 4.16
CA VAL A 56 -46.44 6.24 4.46
C VAL A 56 -46.16 5.44 3.17
N THR A 57 -45.94 4.13 3.32
CA THR A 57 -46.00 3.02 2.32
C THR A 57 -44.62 2.71 1.69
N THR A 58 -44.07 1.48 1.66
CA THR A 58 -44.58 0.13 1.94
C THR A 58 -43.34 -0.77 2.12
N LEU A 59 -43.34 -1.65 3.12
CA LEU A 59 -42.42 -2.79 3.17
C LEU A 59 -42.95 -3.85 2.20
N THR A 60 -42.15 -4.19 1.19
CA THR A 60 -42.44 -5.32 0.29
C THR A 60 -41.68 -6.54 0.78
N GLU A 61 -42.43 -7.47 1.38
CA GLU A 61 -42.05 -8.87 1.57
C GLU A 61 -41.79 -9.51 0.20
N ILE A 62 -40.57 -9.98 -0.02
CA ILE A 62 -40.25 -10.88 -1.12
C ILE A 62 -40.14 -12.30 -0.58
N SER A 63 -41.30 -12.94 -0.62
CA SER A 63 -41.58 -14.35 -0.93
C SER A 63 -40.37 -15.27 -1.09
N SER A 64 -40.20 -16.18 -0.13
CA SER A 64 -39.49 -17.45 -0.30
C SER A 64 -40.18 -18.29 -1.38
N SER A 65 -39.39 -18.78 -2.34
CA SER A 65 -39.77 -19.88 -3.22
C SER A 65 -38.83 -21.05 -2.98
N GLU A 66 -39.37 -22.12 -2.38
CA GLU A 66 -38.77 -23.45 -2.38
C GLU A 66 -38.62 -23.93 -3.83
N ALA A 67 -37.40 -24.27 -4.21
CA ALA A 67 -37.10 -25.05 -5.40
C ALA A 67 -36.54 -26.41 -4.94
N ASP A 68 -37.40 -27.41 -5.06
CA ASP A 68 -37.13 -28.83 -5.00
C ASP A 68 -36.12 -29.21 -6.10
N ILE A 69 -34.94 -29.75 -5.75
CA ILE A 69 -34.00 -30.32 -6.72
C ILE A 69 -33.71 -31.77 -6.31
N PRO A 70 -34.01 -32.74 -7.17
CA PRO A 70 -33.87 -34.16 -6.87
C PRO A 70 -32.40 -34.59 -6.86
N ALA A 71 -32.07 -35.46 -5.90
CA ALA A 71 -30.88 -36.29 -5.90
C ALA A 71 -31.03 -37.41 -6.95
N ASP A 72 -30.04 -37.57 -7.84
CA ASP A 72 -29.62 -38.92 -8.23
C ASP A 72 -28.19 -38.96 -8.81
N GLU A 73 -27.40 -39.83 -8.18
CA GLU A 73 -26.24 -40.61 -8.61
C GLU A 73 -25.43 -40.18 -9.85
N THR A 74 -24.16 -39.83 -9.63
CA THR A 74 -23.09 -40.10 -10.61
C THR A 74 -21.85 -40.61 -9.88
N SER A 75 -21.67 -41.92 -9.95
CA SER A 75 -20.47 -42.64 -9.58
C SER A 75 -19.85 -43.19 -10.85
N SER A 76 -18.64 -42.75 -11.22
CA SER A 76 -17.55 -43.65 -11.62
C SER A 76 -16.27 -42.88 -11.95
N ALA A 77 -15.17 -43.48 -11.53
CA ALA A 77 -13.82 -42.97 -11.40
C ALA A 77 -12.98 -42.99 -12.70
N SER A 78 -11.94 -42.16 -12.71
CA SER A 78 -10.57 -42.35 -13.27
C SER A 78 -9.98 -40.95 -13.53
N ASP A 79 -8.70 -40.63 -13.36
CA ASP A 79 -7.50 -41.28 -12.84
C ASP A 79 -6.40 -40.20 -12.99
N SER A 80 -5.58 -40.04 -11.95
CA SER A 80 -4.22 -39.49 -11.91
C SER A 80 -3.76 -38.40 -12.90
N SER A 81 -3.49 -37.21 -12.36
CA SER A 81 -2.09 -36.78 -12.14
C SER A 81 -2.08 -35.61 -11.18
N GLU A 82 -1.77 -35.94 -9.93
CA GLU A 82 -1.39 -35.03 -8.87
C GLU A 82 -0.08 -34.35 -9.28
N ASP A 83 -0.15 -33.07 -9.66
CA ASP A 83 0.99 -32.16 -9.58
C ASP A 83 0.79 -31.33 -8.31
N ASP A 84 0.85 -32.03 -7.18
CA ASP A 84 0.89 -31.45 -5.84
C ASP A 84 2.26 -30.78 -5.70
N LYS A 85 2.33 -29.52 -6.17
CA LYS A 85 3.44 -28.61 -5.86
C LYS A 85 3.45 -28.46 -4.35
N SER A 86 4.16 -29.36 -3.70
CA SER A 86 4.38 -29.36 -2.28
C SER A 86 4.89 -27.98 -1.86
N ASP A 87 4.03 -27.22 -1.20
CA ASP A 87 4.39 -26.09 -0.36
C ASP A 87 5.32 -26.62 0.73
N PHE A 88 6.61 -26.69 0.40
CA PHE A 88 7.67 -27.12 1.31
C PHE A 88 8.01 -25.97 2.26
N PHE A 89 6.99 -25.39 2.89
CA PHE A 89 7.16 -24.35 3.88
C PHE A 89 6.91 -24.96 5.25
N THR A 90 8.03 -25.36 5.85
CA THR A 90 8.12 -25.70 7.26
C THR A 90 7.39 -24.60 8.05
N GLN A 91 6.28 -24.93 8.71
CA GLN A 91 5.65 -24.07 9.71
C GLN A 91 6.71 -23.75 10.78
N ARG A 92 7.38 -22.62 10.60
CA ARG A 92 8.17 -21.99 11.65
C ARG A 92 7.16 -21.44 12.65
N ASP A 93 7.40 -21.64 13.94
CA ASP A 93 6.65 -20.95 14.99
C ASP A 93 6.76 -19.45 14.72
N GLU A 94 5.70 -18.89 14.13
CA GLU A 94 5.62 -17.49 13.79
C GLU A 94 5.56 -16.70 15.11
N ALA A 95 6.38 -15.66 15.23
CA ALA A 95 6.31 -14.80 16.41
C ALA A 95 4.87 -14.27 16.54
N PRO A 96 4.33 -14.08 17.76
CA PRO A 96 3.00 -13.52 17.91
C PRO A 96 2.95 -12.12 17.29
N SER A 97 1.82 -11.80 16.66
CA SER A 97 1.53 -10.45 16.16
C SER A 97 1.66 -9.42 17.29
N ILE A 98 2.33 -8.30 17.01
CA ILE A 98 2.51 -7.21 17.97
C ILE A 98 1.50 -6.09 17.76
N LEU A 99 0.83 -6.07 16.60
CA LEU A 99 -0.25 -5.15 16.28
C LEU A 99 -1.59 -5.78 16.67
N SER A 100 -2.54 -4.95 17.08
CA SER A 100 -3.91 -5.39 17.35
C SER A 100 -4.90 -4.93 16.28
N SER A 101 -4.56 -3.86 15.56
CA SER A 101 -5.28 -3.36 14.40
C SER A 101 -4.36 -2.56 13.45
N PHE A 102 -4.89 -2.17 12.29
CA PHE A 102 -4.15 -1.40 11.30
C PHE A 102 -3.84 0.04 11.75
N GLU A 103 -4.63 0.59 12.68
CA GLU A 103 -4.39 1.93 13.23
C GLU A 103 -3.14 1.99 14.12
N ASP A 104 -2.70 0.85 14.67
CA ASP A 104 -1.56 0.78 15.60
C ASP A 104 -0.22 1.14 14.93
N ILE A 105 -0.11 0.98 13.61
CA ILE A 105 1.13 1.27 12.88
C ILE A 105 1.41 2.78 12.78
N GLY A 106 0.39 3.61 12.97
CA GLY A 106 0.49 5.06 12.88
C GLY A 106 0.99 5.53 11.52
N LEU A 107 0.41 5.02 10.43
CA LEU A 107 0.74 5.45 9.07
C LEU A 107 0.39 6.93 8.87
N TYR A 108 1.31 7.71 8.31
CA TYR A 108 1.06 9.10 7.94
C TYR A 108 1.82 9.51 6.68
N ASP A 109 1.23 10.45 5.95
CA ASP A 109 1.86 11.13 4.81
C ASP A 109 2.89 12.16 5.31
N ILE A 110 4.13 12.03 4.84
CA ILE A 110 5.28 12.83 5.30
C ILE A 110 5.19 14.27 4.81
N ASP A 111 4.70 14.47 3.58
CA ASP A 111 4.71 15.78 2.90
C ASP A 111 3.33 16.30 2.51
N GLY A 112 2.28 15.49 2.69
CA GLY A 112 0.89 15.82 2.39
C GLY A 112 0.54 15.67 0.90
N ASN A 113 1.41 15.06 0.09
CA ASN A 113 1.20 14.89 -1.35
C ASN A 113 0.65 13.50 -1.73
N GLY A 114 0.46 12.59 -0.77
CA GLY A 114 -0.06 11.24 -0.98
C GLY A 114 0.92 10.32 -1.70
N ILE A 115 2.23 10.55 -1.57
CA ILE A 115 3.27 9.74 -2.24
C ILE A 115 4.20 9.09 -1.22
N TYR A 116 4.70 9.86 -0.25
CA TYR A 116 5.69 9.38 0.71
C TYR A 116 5.04 9.23 2.08
N TYR A 117 5.02 8.00 2.58
CA TYR A 117 4.41 7.65 3.86
C TYR A 117 5.46 7.09 4.82
N SER A 118 5.19 7.23 6.11
CA SER A 118 5.97 6.57 7.16
C SER A 118 5.05 5.94 8.20
N PHE A 119 5.52 4.87 8.82
CA PHE A 119 4.85 4.18 9.92
C PHE A 119 5.89 3.62 10.90
N THR A 120 5.47 3.34 12.13
CA THR A 120 6.33 2.72 13.15
C THR A 120 5.94 1.27 13.35
N TYR A 121 6.93 0.39 13.40
CA TYR A 121 6.74 -1.03 13.72
C TYR A 121 7.85 -1.50 14.66
N ASN A 122 7.48 -2.08 15.80
CA ASN A 122 8.41 -2.53 16.84
C ASN A 122 9.41 -1.44 17.33
N GLY A 123 9.02 -0.17 17.24
CA GLY A 123 9.86 0.98 17.61
C GLY A 123 10.81 1.48 16.54
N ASP A 124 10.86 0.82 15.37
CA ASP A 124 11.61 1.27 14.19
C ASP A 124 10.68 2.00 13.21
N GLU A 125 11.22 2.99 12.51
CA GLU A 125 10.51 3.76 11.49
C GLU A 125 10.73 3.15 10.10
N PHE A 126 9.63 2.92 9.39
CA PHE A 126 9.62 2.39 8.02
C PHE A 126 9.09 3.45 7.06
N SER A 127 9.51 3.35 5.80
CA SER A 127 9.05 4.22 4.71
C SER A 127 8.27 3.41 3.68
N ALA A 128 7.16 3.98 3.22
CA ALA A 128 6.37 3.44 2.14
C ALA A 128 6.21 4.51 1.03
N VAL A 129 6.29 4.07 -0.22
CA VAL A 129 6.11 4.93 -1.39
C VAL A 129 4.91 4.42 -2.18
N TYR A 130 3.94 5.30 -2.38
CA TYR A 130 2.81 5.05 -3.26
C TYR A 130 3.13 5.47 -4.69
N THR A 131 2.80 4.58 -5.61
CA THR A 131 2.59 4.92 -7.02
C THR A 131 1.17 4.49 -7.40
N PRO A 132 0.54 5.06 -8.44
CA PRO A 132 -0.82 4.68 -8.84
C PRO A 132 -1.04 3.18 -9.05
N ASP A 133 0.01 2.44 -9.38
CA ASP A 133 -0.09 1.01 -9.69
C ASP A 133 0.26 0.13 -8.48
N HIS A 134 1.18 0.54 -7.59
CA HIS A 134 1.66 -0.29 -6.49
C HIS A 134 2.22 0.51 -5.32
N TRP A 135 2.39 -0.18 -4.18
CA TRP A 135 3.11 0.30 -3.01
C TRP A 135 4.51 -0.33 -2.93
N THR A 136 5.51 0.45 -2.56
CA THR A 136 6.84 -0.06 -2.17
C THR A 136 7.06 0.19 -0.68
N ILE A 137 7.56 -0.80 0.06
CA ILE A 137 7.94 -0.64 1.48
C ILE A 137 9.43 -0.95 1.61
N THR A 138 10.19 0.02 2.11
CA THR A 138 11.64 -0.11 2.30
C THR A 138 11.98 -0.91 3.56
N ASP A 139 13.00 -1.76 3.46
CA ASP A 139 13.49 -2.67 4.51
C ASP A 139 12.39 -3.60 5.08
N SER A 140 11.40 -3.91 4.24
CA SER A 140 10.23 -4.70 4.58
C SER A 140 10.55 -6.13 5.03
N TYR A 141 11.73 -6.65 4.67
CA TYR A 141 12.24 -7.95 5.13
C TYR A 141 12.43 -8.09 6.65
N LEU A 142 12.45 -6.95 7.38
CA LEU A 142 12.57 -6.91 8.84
C LEU A 142 11.24 -7.21 9.56
N ILE A 143 10.12 -7.19 8.84
CA ILE A 143 8.79 -7.52 9.34
C ILE A 143 8.50 -8.95 8.91
N ASP A 144 8.27 -9.89 9.83
CA ASP A 144 8.12 -11.31 9.45
C ASP A 144 6.87 -12.01 9.96
N ASN A 145 6.02 -11.30 10.71
CA ASN A 145 4.70 -11.78 11.11
C ASN A 145 3.66 -11.41 10.04
N LYS A 146 2.99 -12.42 9.47
CA LYS A 146 2.00 -12.27 8.41
C LYS A 146 0.77 -11.47 8.85
N GLN A 147 0.28 -11.69 10.07
CA GLN A 147 -0.88 -10.94 10.58
C GLN A 147 -0.56 -9.44 10.69
N ASP A 148 0.65 -9.10 11.14
CA ASP A 148 1.13 -7.72 11.17
C ASP A 148 1.26 -7.14 9.76
N MET A 149 1.76 -7.92 8.80
CA MET A 149 1.77 -7.51 7.38
C MET A 149 0.35 -7.24 6.87
N GLU A 150 -0.64 -8.07 7.20
CA GLU A 150 -2.05 -7.86 6.83
C GLU A 150 -2.59 -6.54 7.41
N TYR A 151 -2.28 -6.22 8.67
CA TYR A 151 -2.63 -4.92 9.27
C TYR A 151 -1.94 -3.74 8.56
N ILE A 152 -0.66 -3.87 8.23
CA ILE A 152 0.08 -2.85 7.49
C ILE A 152 -0.54 -2.65 6.10
N CYS A 153 -0.78 -3.73 5.36
CA CYS A 153 -1.40 -3.67 4.03
C CYS A 153 -2.81 -3.06 4.08
N GLN A 154 -3.60 -3.36 5.12
CA GLN A 154 -4.91 -2.73 5.30
C GLN A 154 -4.81 -1.21 5.50
N ALA A 155 -3.84 -0.73 6.28
CA ALA A 155 -3.60 0.70 6.44
C ALA A 155 -3.20 1.37 5.11
N LEU A 156 -2.33 0.73 4.32
CA LEU A 156 -1.93 1.22 3.00
C LEU A 156 -3.12 1.33 2.03
N ILE A 157 -3.96 0.29 1.96
CA ILE A 157 -5.18 0.29 1.12
C ILE A 157 -6.15 1.39 1.54
N ASN A 158 -6.27 1.66 2.85
CA ASN A 158 -7.18 2.70 3.37
C ASN A 158 -6.79 4.10 2.89
N GLU A 159 -5.49 4.34 2.69
CA GLU A 159 -4.98 5.59 2.09
C GLU A 159 -5.14 5.57 0.57
N HIS A 160 -4.56 4.56 -0.08
CA HIS A 160 -4.62 4.39 -1.53
C HIS A 160 -4.80 2.91 -1.93
N PRO A 161 -5.99 2.52 -2.44
CA PRO A 161 -6.21 1.17 -2.91
C PRO A 161 -5.47 0.95 -4.23
N ILE A 162 -4.85 -0.23 -4.38
CA ILE A 162 -4.16 -0.65 -5.59
C ILE A 162 -4.92 -1.76 -6.31
N HIS A 163 -4.81 -1.81 -7.63
CA HIS A 163 -5.51 -2.78 -8.45
C HIS A 163 -4.95 -4.19 -8.30
N GLY A 164 -5.81 -5.19 -8.53
CA GLY A 164 -5.36 -6.56 -8.75
C GLY A 164 -4.73 -6.73 -10.14
N SER A 165 -4.21 -7.93 -10.41
CA SER A 165 -3.59 -8.32 -11.69
C SER A 165 -4.51 -8.16 -12.91
N ASP A 166 -5.84 -8.16 -12.71
CA ASP A 166 -6.83 -7.94 -13.76
C ASP A 166 -7.02 -6.45 -14.12
N MET A 167 -6.45 -5.53 -13.34
CA MET A 167 -6.63 -4.08 -13.45
C MET A 167 -8.09 -3.61 -13.35
N GLU A 168 -8.99 -4.47 -12.85
CA GLU A 168 -10.42 -4.20 -12.68
C GLU A 168 -10.83 -4.29 -11.21
N SER A 169 -10.32 -5.30 -10.51
CA SER A 169 -10.48 -5.49 -9.07
C SER A 169 -9.45 -4.68 -8.28
N TYR A 170 -9.69 -4.55 -6.98
CA TYR A 170 -8.72 -4.03 -6.02
C TYR A 170 -8.16 -5.17 -5.18
N ARG A 171 -6.89 -5.05 -4.76
CA ARG A 171 -6.26 -6.05 -3.90
C ARG A 171 -6.86 -6.04 -2.51
N THR A 172 -6.83 -7.21 -1.87
CA THR A 172 -7.11 -7.34 -0.45
C THR A 172 -5.81 -7.30 0.36
N PRO A 173 -5.87 -6.98 1.66
CA PRO A 173 -4.70 -7.03 2.53
C PRO A 173 -4.02 -8.39 2.56
N GLU A 174 -4.79 -9.48 2.50
CA GLU A 174 -4.28 -10.85 2.52
C GLU A 174 -3.45 -11.18 1.28
N ASP A 175 -3.89 -10.71 0.11
CA ASP A 175 -3.14 -10.88 -1.14
C ASP A 175 -1.80 -10.13 -1.10
N MET A 176 -1.80 -8.91 -0.59
CA MET A 176 -0.58 -8.09 -0.45
C MET A 176 0.38 -8.69 0.58
N ALA A 177 -0.13 -9.14 1.74
CA ALA A 177 0.67 -9.79 2.76
C ALA A 177 1.23 -11.14 2.29
N TYR A 178 0.47 -11.92 1.51
CA TYR A 178 0.98 -13.17 0.93
C TYR A 178 2.20 -12.92 0.03
N GLU A 179 2.12 -11.94 -0.86
CA GLU A 179 3.25 -11.56 -1.73
C GLU A 179 4.46 -11.09 -0.92
N TRP A 180 4.23 -10.27 0.11
CA TRP A 180 5.29 -9.84 1.02
C TRP A 180 5.98 -11.02 1.71
N VAL A 181 5.22 -12.03 2.17
CA VAL A 181 5.80 -13.28 2.70
C VAL A 181 6.67 -13.98 1.66
N GLN A 182 6.28 -14.00 0.39
CA GLN A 182 7.11 -14.57 -0.69
C GLN A 182 8.40 -13.77 -0.88
N HIS A 183 8.33 -12.44 -0.83
CA HIS A 183 9.49 -11.54 -0.89
C HIS A 183 10.49 -11.80 0.24
N ASN A 184 9.99 -11.86 1.48
CA ASN A 184 10.82 -12.11 2.65
C ASN A 184 11.41 -13.52 2.64
N THR A 185 10.67 -14.48 2.10
CA THR A 185 11.17 -15.84 1.87
C THR A 185 12.31 -15.82 0.87
N ALA A 186 12.16 -15.15 -0.27
CA ALA A 186 13.22 -14.98 -1.27
C ALA A 186 14.47 -14.36 -0.63
N TYR A 187 14.32 -13.29 0.15
CA TYR A 187 15.43 -12.68 0.89
C TYR A 187 16.16 -13.68 1.81
N LYS A 188 15.41 -14.49 2.57
CA LYS A 188 15.95 -15.44 3.54
C LYS A 188 16.69 -16.61 2.88
N VAL A 189 16.25 -17.06 1.70
CA VAL A 189 16.82 -18.24 1.02
C VAL A 189 17.96 -17.91 0.05
N LEU A 190 18.01 -16.67 -0.46
CA LEU A 190 19.09 -16.25 -1.35
C LEU A 190 20.40 -16.05 -0.56
N ASP A 191 21.50 -16.50 -1.14
CA ASP A 191 22.85 -16.28 -0.59
C ASP A 191 23.18 -14.78 -0.55
N ASP A 192 24.00 -14.36 0.43
CA ASP A 192 24.41 -12.95 0.56
C ASP A 192 25.20 -12.43 -0.66
N SER A 193 25.85 -13.32 -1.41
CA SER A 193 26.54 -12.98 -2.66
C SER A 193 25.61 -12.86 -3.86
N ASN A 194 24.34 -13.27 -3.74
CA ASN A 194 23.39 -13.23 -4.83
C ASN A 194 22.90 -11.77 -5.02
N PRO A 195 23.08 -11.16 -6.22
CA PRO A 195 22.66 -9.79 -6.45
C PRO A 195 21.16 -9.57 -6.25
N TRP A 196 20.34 -10.60 -6.43
CA TRP A 196 18.88 -10.55 -6.26
C TRP A 196 18.45 -10.41 -4.79
N LYS A 197 19.32 -10.76 -3.83
CA LYS A 197 18.99 -10.63 -2.42
C LYS A 197 18.73 -9.17 -2.02
N GLN A 198 19.44 -8.21 -2.62
CA GLN A 198 19.20 -6.80 -2.33
C GLN A 198 17.81 -6.36 -2.82
N ASN A 199 17.36 -6.88 -3.97
CA ASN A 199 16.04 -6.57 -4.52
C ASN A 199 14.89 -7.19 -3.71
N ALA A 200 15.18 -8.19 -2.87
CA ALA A 200 14.20 -8.82 -1.99
C ALA A 200 14.09 -8.15 -0.60
N LYS A 201 14.89 -7.11 -0.32
CA LYS A 201 14.81 -6.36 0.94
C LYS A 201 13.54 -5.53 1.04
N ASP A 202 13.16 -4.94 -0.07
CA ASP A 202 12.01 -4.07 -0.20
C ASP A 202 10.92 -4.90 -0.87
N VAL A 203 9.67 -4.75 -0.43
CA VAL A 203 8.54 -5.36 -1.14
C VAL A 203 7.97 -4.32 -2.07
N ASP A 204 7.80 -4.69 -3.33
CA ASP A 204 7.10 -3.95 -4.36
C ASP A 204 5.78 -4.67 -4.61
N LEU A 205 4.68 -4.19 -4.00
CA LEU A 205 3.35 -4.81 -4.03
C LEU A 205 2.69 -4.69 -5.42
N ASP A 206 3.36 -5.22 -6.43
CA ASP A 206 3.03 -5.12 -7.85
C ASP A 206 1.77 -5.96 -8.14
N PRO A 207 0.70 -5.36 -8.70
CA PRO A 207 -0.45 -6.10 -9.18
C PRO A 207 -0.10 -7.31 -10.05
N TYR A 208 0.96 -7.22 -10.86
CA TYR A 208 1.39 -8.30 -11.73
C TYR A 208 2.03 -9.48 -11.00
N ASP A 209 2.44 -9.33 -9.75
CA ASP A 209 2.99 -10.41 -8.92
C ASP A 209 1.90 -11.13 -8.09
N GLN A 210 0.66 -10.63 -8.11
CA GLN A 210 -0.48 -11.24 -7.42
C GLN A 210 -0.67 -12.70 -7.85
N GLY A 211 -0.71 -13.60 -6.86
CA GLY A 211 -0.98 -15.03 -7.06
C GLY A 211 0.20 -15.83 -7.61
N LYS A 212 1.36 -15.20 -7.88
CA LYS A 212 2.56 -15.92 -8.27
C LYS A 212 3.21 -16.62 -7.08
N SER A 213 3.80 -17.78 -7.33
CA SER A 213 4.70 -18.46 -6.40
C SER A 213 6.09 -17.82 -6.37
N VAL A 214 6.88 -18.07 -5.32
CA VAL A 214 8.31 -17.66 -5.27
C VAL A 214 9.06 -18.07 -6.54
N TYR A 215 8.79 -19.27 -7.04
CA TYR A 215 9.45 -19.79 -8.23
C TYR A 215 9.09 -19.00 -9.50
N GLU A 216 7.83 -18.59 -9.65
CA GLU A 216 7.38 -17.76 -10.77
C GLU A 216 7.98 -16.35 -10.68
N ILE A 217 7.93 -15.72 -9.50
CA ILE A 217 8.56 -14.41 -9.25
C ILE A 217 10.06 -14.47 -9.56
N TYR A 218 10.75 -15.52 -9.08
CA TYR A 218 12.17 -15.74 -9.36
C TYR A 218 12.43 -15.92 -10.86
N LYS A 219 11.61 -16.71 -11.54
CA LYS A 219 11.77 -16.97 -12.98
C LYS A 219 11.58 -15.69 -13.78
N ASP A 220 10.55 -14.90 -13.52
CA ASP A 220 10.28 -13.65 -14.25
C ASP A 220 11.46 -12.70 -14.12
N ARG A 221 11.91 -12.47 -12.89
CA ARG A 221 13.04 -11.60 -12.57
C ARG A 221 14.35 -12.08 -13.19
N THR A 222 14.62 -13.39 -13.20
CA THR A 222 15.86 -13.93 -13.77
C THR A 222 15.82 -14.15 -15.29
N SER A 223 14.63 -14.31 -15.89
CA SER A 223 14.45 -14.58 -17.32
C SER A 223 14.58 -13.33 -18.20
N GLU A 224 14.20 -12.15 -17.68
CA GLU A 224 14.45 -10.88 -18.37
C GLU A 224 15.94 -10.64 -18.66
N TYR A 225 16.85 -11.28 -17.90
CA TYR A 225 18.28 -11.17 -18.09
C TYR A 225 18.83 -12.03 -19.25
N GLN A 226 18.11 -13.07 -19.67
CA GLN A 226 18.58 -13.96 -20.73
C GLN A 226 18.34 -13.38 -22.14
N ASP A 227 17.38 -12.46 -22.29
CA ASP A 227 17.04 -11.86 -23.59
C ASP A 227 17.87 -10.60 -23.93
N VAL A 228 18.75 -10.15 -23.02
CA VAL A 228 19.63 -8.97 -23.23
C VAL A 228 21.06 -9.36 -23.63
N THR A 229 21.32 -10.64 -23.89
CA THR A 229 22.66 -11.15 -24.20
C THR A 229 22.82 -11.85 -25.56
N GLU A 230 21.89 -11.66 -26.50
CA GLU A 230 22.10 -12.02 -27.92
C GLU A 230 22.53 -10.83 -28.80
#